data_AF-A0A662X4G5-F1
#
_entry.id   AF-A0A662X4G5-F1
#
_cell.length_a   1.000
_cell.length_b   1.000
_cell.length_c   1.000
_cell.angle_alpha   90.00
_cell.angle_beta   90.00
_cell.angle_gamma   90.00
#
_symmetry.space_group_name_H-M   'P 1'
#
loop_
_entity.id
_entity.type
_entity.pdbx_description
1 polymer ?
#
loop_
_entity_poly.entity_id
_entity_poly.type
_entity_poly.pdbx_seq_one_letter_code
_entity_poly.pdbx_strand_id
1 'polypeptide(L)'
;MTDSSDPRRVIYLEDDAVFDKSQFLVPHHYLGHLESVLIPKGLILDRVEKLAQDIRYAYEGKTVHLLCVLKGGSAFFHDLVEKLRLFHKYNKCDYVPFTFDFIKVKSYDGTQ
;
A
#
# COMPACT_ATOMS: atom_id res chain seq x y z
N MET A 1 -2.60 24.98 9.03
CA MET A 1 -1.72 24.14 9.88
C MET A 1 -2.58 23.03 10.43
N THR A 2 -2.70 21.93 9.69
CA THR A 2 -3.40 20.73 10.17
C THR A 2 -2.37 19.84 10.84
N ASP A 3 -2.58 19.63 12.13
CA ASP A 3 -1.82 18.80 13.05
C ASP A 3 -1.42 17.46 12.40
N SER A 4 -0.11 17.20 12.31
CA SER A 4 0.49 16.12 11.52
C SER A 4 0.74 14.83 12.30
N SER A 5 0.06 14.62 13.43
CA SER A 5 0.19 13.38 14.21
C SER A 5 -1.16 12.94 14.78
N ASP A 6 -2.01 12.35 13.95
CA ASP A 6 -2.93 11.32 14.44
C ASP A 6 -2.20 9.97 14.40
N PRO A 7 -1.62 9.49 15.51
CA PRO A 7 -0.86 8.24 15.55
C PRO A 7 -1.70 7.01 15.17
N ARG A 8 -3.02 7.15 14.96
CA ARG A 8 -3.95 6.05 14.64
C ARG A 8 -3.98 5.67 13.15
N ARG A 9 -3.24 6.36 12.27
CA ARG A 9 -3.31 6.13 10.81
C ARG A 9 -2.17 5.31 10.21
N VAL A 10 -1.10 5.05 10.95
CA VAL A 10 0.08 4.32 10.44
C VAL A 10 0.51 3.24 11.42
N ILE A 11 1.18 2.20 10.92
CA ILE A 11 1.88 1.22 11.76
C ILE A 11 3.30 1.77 11.96
N TYR A 12 3.68 1.99 13.21
CA TYR A 12 5.05 2.34 13.56
C TYR A 12 5.90 1.08 13.60
N LEU A 13 7.05 1.14 12.95
CA LEU A 13 8.10 0.14 13.04
C LEU A 13 9.20 0.72 13.94
N GLU A 14 9.71 -0.09 14.86
CA GLU A 14 10.88 0.26 15.65
C GLU A 14 12.12 0.39 14.75
N ASP A 15 13.11 1.17 15.16
CA ASP A 15 14.30 1.45 14.36
C ASP A 15 15.14 0.19 14.07
N ASP A 16 15.03 -0.83 14.91
CA ASP A 16 15.71 -2.12 14.78
C ASP A 16 14.81 -3.23 14.20
N ALA A 17 13.60 -2.90 13.75
CA ALA A 17 12.66 -3.87 13.21
C ALA A 17 13.18 -4.48 11.91
N VAL A 18 13.62 -5.73 11.96
CA VAL A 18 14.06 -6.50 10.79
C VAL A 18 13.64 -7.96 10.92
N PHE A 19 13.33 -8.58 9.78
CA PHE A 19 13.18 -10.02 9.68
C PHE A 19 14.37 -10.62 8.93
N ASP A 20 14.86 -11.77 9.40
CA ASP A 20 15.92 -12.47 8.69
C ASP A 20 15.40 -12.98 7.33
N LYS A 21 16.09 -12.62 6.24
CA LYS A 21 15.75 -13.04 4.89
C LYS A 21 15.74 -14.57 4.73
N SER A 22 16.47 -15.32 5.56
CA SER A 22 16.49 -16.79 5.55
C SER A 22 15.15 -17.42 5.89
N GLN A 23 14.26 -16.66 6.56
CA GLN A 23 12.92 -17.09 6.94
C GLN A 23 11.90 -16.97 5.80
N PHE A 24 12.30 -16.46 4.63
CA PHE A 24 11.43 -16.23 3.48
C PHE A 24 11.95 -16.94 2.24
N LEU A 25 11.02 -17.21 1.31
CA LEU A 25 11.39 -17.62 -0.03
C LEU A 25 11.86 -16.38 -0.83
N VAL A 26 13.17 -16.25 -0.98
CA VAL A 26 13.80 -15.17 -1.76
C VAL A 26 14.36 -15.74 -3.06
N PRO A 27 14.08 -15.14 -4.24
CA PRO A 27 14.66 -15.58 -5.50
C PRO A 27 16.20 -15.59 -5.43
N HIS A 28 16.81 -16.66 -5.95
CA HIS A 28 18.24 -16.93 -5.76
C HIS A 28 19.15 -15.77 -6.21
N HIS A 29 18.80 -15.08 -7.30
CA HIS A 29 19.58 -13.96 -7.83
C HIS A 29 19.55 -12.70 -6.94
N TYR A 30 18.67 -12.61 -5.94
CA TYR A 30 18.64 -11.50 -4.98
C TYR A 30 19.35 -11.80 -3.66
N LEU A 31 19.70 -13.06 -3.37
CA LEU A 31 20.21 -13.45 -2.04
C LEU A 31 21.47 -12.69 -1.61
N GLY A 32 22.36 -12.36 -2.55
CA GLY A 32 23.58 -11.59 -2.30
C GLY A 32 23.37 -10.07 -2.23
N HIS A 33 22.18 -9.57 -2.56
CA HIS A 33 21.87 -8.13 -2.66
C HIS A 33 20.87 -7.66 -1.60
N LEU A 34 20.37 -8.58 -0.76
CA LEU A 34 19.43 -8.28 0.31
C LEU A 34 20.12 -8.51 1.65
N GLU A 35 19.99 -7.58 2.58
CA GLU A 35 20.48 -7.74 3.95
C GLU A 35 19.43 -8.45 4.81
N SER A 36 18.21 -7.89 4.85
CA SER A 36 17.08 -8.36 5.64
C SER A 36 15.75 -8.03 4.94
N VAL A 37 14.64 -8.45 5.54
CA VAL A 37 13.28 -8.07 5.13
C VAL A 37 12.73 -7.08 6.15
N LEU A 38 12.42 -5.85 5.74
CA LEU A 38 11.85 -4.82 6.62
C LEU A 38 10.34 -5.06 6.86
N ILE A 39 9.59 -5.28 5.78
CA ILE A 39 8.13 -5.49 5.83
C ILE A 39 7.77 -6.72 5.00
N PRO A 40 7.27 -7.80 5.63
CA PRO A 40 6.76 -8.96 4.91
C PRO A 40 5.57 -8.59 4.01
N LYS A 41 5.46 -9.26 2.85
CA LYS A 41 4.34 -9.04 1.91
C LYS A 41 2.97 -9.19 2.57
N GLY A 42 2.80 -10.15 3.47
CA GLY A 42 1.55 -10.36 4.21
C GLY A 42 1.13 -9.12 5.00
N LEU A 43 2.05 -8.52 5.76
CA LEU A 43 1.79 -7.32 6.56
C LEU A 43 1.38 -6.13 5.68
N ILE A 44 2.01 -6.00 4.50
CA ILE A 44 1.64 -4.97 3.51
C ILE A 44 0.19 -5.18 3.07
N LEU A 45 -0.18 -6.41 2.67
CA LEU A 45 -1.54 -6.71 2.21
C LEU A 45 -2.60 -6.48 3.28
N ASP A 46 -2.33 -6.88 4.52
CA ASP A 46 -3.22 -6.64 5.66
C ASP A 46 -3.42 -5.13 5.89
N ARG A 47 -2.35 -4.33 5.81
CA ARG A 47 -2.45 -2.89 5.96
C ARG A 47 -3.20 -2.23 4.79
N VAL A 48 -2.96 -2.67 3.56
CA VAL A 48 -3.68 -2.20 2.35
C VAL A 48 -5.17 -2.46 2.47
N GLU A 49 -5.58 -3.60 3.01
CA GLU A 49 -7.00 -3.92 3.23
C GLU A 49 -7.65 -2.95 4.23
N LYS A 50 -6.96 -2.65 5.34
CA LYS A 50 -7.45 -1.65 6.29
C LYS A 50 -7.50 -0.24 5.68
N LEU A 51 -6.56 0.11 4.81
CA LEU A 51 -6.58 1.38 4.08
C LEU A 51 -7.76 1.46 3.10
N ALA A 52 -8.10 0.37 2.41
CA ALA A 52 -9.27 0.30 1.54
C ALA A 52 -10.57 0.55 2.34
N GLN A 53 -10.68 -0.04 3.54
CA GLN A 53 -11.79 0.23 4.46
C GLN A 53 -11.86 1.71 4.84
N ASP A 54 -10.73 2.33 5.19
CA ASP A 54 -10.68 3.74 5.59
C ASP A 54 -11.08 4.68 4.46
N ILE A 55 -10.60 4.43 3.24
CA ILE A 55 -10.99 5.18 2.04
C ILE A 55 -12.48 5.02 1.79
N ARG A 56 -13.03 3.80 1.89
CA ARG A 56 -14.47 3.58 1.72
C ARG A 56 -15.28 4.45 2.67
N TYR A 57 -14.95 4.47 3.96
CA TYR A 57 -15.70 5.25 4.94
C TYR A 57 -15.56 6.75 4.73
N ALA A 58 -14.37 7.22 4.34
CA ALA A 58 -14.14 8.64 4.08
C ALA A 58 -14.88 9.17 2.83
N TYR A 59 -15.15 8.30 1.85
CA TYR A 59 -15.75 8.66 0.56
C TYR A 59 -17.12 8.02 0.32
N GLU A 60 -17.84 7.65 1.37
CA GLU A 60 -19.20 7.09 1.26
C GLU A 60 -20.13 8.03 0.48
N GLY A 61 -20.87 7.47 -0.49
CA GLY A 61 -21.77 8.22 -1.37
C GLY A 61 -21.08 9.09 -2.43
N LYS A 62 -19.76 8.98 -2.61
CA LYS A 62 -18.99 9.75 -3.60
C LYS A 62 -18.34 8.83 -4.64
N THR A 63 -18.20 9.34 -5.85
CA THR A 63 -17.33 8.72 -6.87
C THR A 63 -15.90 9.18 -6.66
N VAL A 64 -14.97 8.25 -6.48
CA VAL A 64 -13.55 8.54 -6.25
C VAL A 64 -12.78 8.45 -7.56
N HIS A 65 -11.88 9.39 -7.83
CA HIS A 65 -10.92 9.28 -8.93
C HIS A 65 -9.53 9.04 -8.35
N LEU A 66 -8.98 7.84 -8.57
CA LEU A 66 -7.69 7.43 -8.02
C LEU A 66 -6.56 7.75 -9.00
N LEU A 67 -5.47 8.35 -8.52
CA LEU A 67 -4.33 8.70 -9.37
C LEU A 67 -3.09 7.91 -8.95
N CYS A 68 -2.64 6.98 -9.79
CA CYS A 68 -1.46 6.15 -9.50
C CYS A 68 -0.18 6.84 -9.96
N VAL A 69 0.78 7.02 -9.04
CA VAL A 69 2.10 7.57 -9.35
C VAL A 69 3.08 6.45 -9.76
N LEU A 70 3.50 6.48 -11.02
CA LEU A 70 4.43 5.53 -11.61
C LEU A 70 5.89 5.92 -11.39
N LYS A 71 6.83 4.96 -11.34
CA LYS A 71 6.61 3.50 -11.49
C LYS A 71 6.33 2.77 -10.18
N GLY A 72 6.94 3.22 -9.08
CA GLY A 72 6.97 2.48 -7.81
C GLY A 72 5.61 2.27 -7.14
N GLY A 73 4.61 3.11 -7.43
CA GLY A 73 3.28 2.97 -6.85
C GLY A 73 2.41 1.87 -7.46
N SER A 74 2.82 1.24 -8.57
CA SER A 74 1.94 0.33 -9.32
C SER A 74 1.52 -0.92 -8.54
N ALA A 75 2.43 -1.54 -7.79
CA ALA A 75 2.13 -2.74 -7.01
C ALA A 75 1.13 -2.45 -5.88
N PHE A 76 1.41 -1.43 -5.07
CA PHE A 76 0.48 -0.96 -4.03
C PHE A 76 -0.88 -0.57 -4.60
N PHE A 77 -0.88 0.15 -5.73
CA PHE A 77 -2.12 0.58 -6.38
C PHE A 77 -2.97 -0.59 -6.84
N HIS A 78 -2.35 -1.63 -7.42
CA HIS A 78 -3.03 -2.86 -7.81
C HIS A 78 -3.70 -3.53 -6.62
N ASP A 79 -2.95 -3.75 -5.54
CA ASP A 79 -3.46 -4.38 -4.32
C ASP A 79 -4.60 -3.55 -3.72
N LEU A 80 -4.47 -2.22 -3.68
CA LEU A 80 -5.49 -1.32 -3.14
C LEU A 80 -6.79 -1.36 -3.96
N VAL A 81 -6.70 -1.31 -5.29
CA VAL A 81 -7.86 -1.37 -6.19
C VAL A 81 -8.57 -2.71 -6.05
N GLU A 82 -7.83 -3.81 -5.93
CA GLU A 82 -8.40 -5.12 -5.67
C GLU A 82 -9.19 -5.13 -4.35
N LYS A 83 -8.59 -4.64 -3.26
CA LYS A 83 -9.26 -4.58 -1.95
C LYS A 83 -10.50 -3.68 -1.98
N LEU A 84 -10.45 -2.51 -2.63
CA LEU A 84 -11.61 -1.62 -2.78
C LEU A 84 -12.77 -2.29 -3.55
N ARG A 85 -12.47 -3.09 -4.58
CA ARG A 85 -13.48 -3.87 -5.33
C ARG A 85 -14.08 -4.99 -4.49
N LEU A 86 -13.28 -5.66 -3.66
CA LEU A 86 -13.74 -6.82 -2.90
C LEU A 86 -14.39 -6.45 -1.57
N PHE A 87 -14.15 -5.23 -1.05
CA PHE A 87 -14.56 -4.83 0.29
C PHE A 87 -16.06 -5.02 0.56
N HIS A 88 -16.91 -4.68 -0.40
CA HIS A 88 -18.37 -4.81 -0.30
C HIS A 88 -18.85 -6.28 -0.27
N LYS A 89 -18.02 -7.25 -0.65
CA LYS A 89 -18.42 -8.68 -0.68
C LYS A 89 -18.51 -9.29 0.71
N TYR A 90 -17.73 -8.78 1.65
CA TYR A 90 -17.61 -9.35 3.00
C TYR A 90 -18.13 -8.40 4.09
N ASN A 91 -18.59 -7.19 3.73
CA ASN A 91 -19.12 -6.18 4.64
C ASN A 91 -20.53 -5.76 4.21
N LYS A 92 -21.37 -5.35 5.17
CA LYS A 92 -22.70 -4.78 4.89
C LYS A 92 -22.54 -3.31 4.46
N CYS A 93 -21.97 -3.07 3.29
CA CYS A 93 -21.79 -1.74 2.75
C CYS A 93 -21.89 -1.71 1.23
N ASP A 94 -22.36 -0.59 0.70
CA ASP A 94 -22.42 -0.38 -0.75
C ASP A 94 -21.03 -0.23 -1.37
N TYR A 95 -20.94 -0.61 -2.64
CA TYR A 95 -19.76 -0.41 -3.46
C TYR A 95 -19.49 1.09 -3.67
N VAL A 96 -18.24 1.51 -3.48
CA VAL A 96 -17.79 2.87 -3.80
C VAL A 96 -17.37 2.90 -5.27
N PRO A 97 -18.08 3.63 -6.15
CA PRO A 97 -17.67 3.75 -7.53
C PRO A 97 -16.36 4.52 -7.63
N PHE A 98 -15.43 4.02 -8.44
CA PHE A 98 -14.18 4.73 -8.70
C PHE A 98 -13.71 4.60 -10.14
N THR A 99 -12.96 5.61 -10.58
CA THR A 99 -12.19 5.64 -11.82
C THR A 99 -10.71 5.79 -11.47
N PHE A 100 -9.80 5.55 -12.41
CA PHE A 100 -8.39 5.78 -12.15
C PHE A 100 -7.59 6.19 -13.38
N ASP A 101 -6.53 6.96 -13.13
CA ASP A 101 -5.53 7.36 -14.11
C ASP A 101 -4.12 7.15 -13.58
N PHE A 102 -3.14 7.21 -14.49
CA PHE A 102 -1.73 7.04 -14.18
C PHE A 102 -0.95 8.30 -14.51
N ILE A 103 -0.09 8.73 -13.59
CA ILE A 103 0.87 9.82 -13.82
C ILE A 103 2.29 9.34 -13.59
N LYS A 104 3.24 9.92 -14.31
CA LYS A 104 4.66 9.65 -14.14
C LYS A 104 5.36 10.93 -13.70
N VAL A 105 6.05 10.86 -12.58
CA VAL A 105 6.82 11.98 -12.01
C VAL A 105 8.26 11.52 -11.81
N LYS A 106 9.24 12.40 -12.04
CA LYS A 106 10.66 12.15 -11.79
C LYS A 106 11.14 13.17 -10.76
N SER A 107 11.66 12.69 -9.63
CA SER A 107 12.23 13.54 -8.57
C SER A 107 13.60 13.07 -8.09
N TYR A 108 13.93 11.78 -8.28
CA TYR A 108 15.23 11.23 -7.92
C TYR A 108 16.19 11.32 -9.11
N ASP A 109 17.45 11.59 -8.80
CA ASP A 109 18.57 11.53 -9.72
C ASP A 109 19.67 10.66 -9.11
N GLY A 110 20.38 9.86 -9.92
CA GLY A 110 21.41 8.93 -9.44
C GLY A 110 21.24 7.47 -9.85
N THR A 111 20.17 7.10 -10.55
CA THR A 111 20.16 5.87 -11.37
C THR A 111 20.74 6.23 -12.73
N GLN A 112 22.06 6.08 -12.90
CA GLN A 112 22.66 5.97 -14.23
C GLN A 112 22.37 4.60 -14.82
#